data_AF-A0A1C3NJH4-F1
#
_entry.id   AF-A0A1C3NJH4-F1
#
_cell.length_a   1.000
_cell.length_b   1.000
_cell.length_c   1.000
_cell.angle_alpha   90.00
_cell.angle_beta   90.00
_cell.angle_gamma   90.00
#
_symmetry.space_group_name_H-M   'P 1'
#
loop_
_entity.id
_entity.type
_entity.pdbx_description
1 polymer ?
#
loop_
_entity_poly.entity_id
_entity_poly.type
_entity_poly.pdbx_seq_one_letter_code
_entity_poly.pdbx_strand_id
1 'polypeptide(L)'
;MLRTGKAPQIRLRSSKRPTHMQLWSAHNPQARDFRYACGVRYTATPIALAGGSTVSVPVQVPDAGWSAYFVEAIYADGFVATSQTYVLGKQRYPSQAPPTDNAACSTVPGVLSDAAARESRR
;
A
#
# COMPACT_ATOMS: atom_id res chain seq x y z
N MET A 1 8.37 9.64 7.46
CA MET A 1 9.43 8.97 6.65
C MET A 1 9.45 7.49 6.96
N LEU A 2 9.44 6.63 5.93
CA LEU A 2 9.67 5.20 6.07
C LEU A 2 11.15 4.94 6.43
N ARG A 3 11.39 4.18 7.48
CA ARG A 3 12.69 3.54 7.76
C ARG A 3 12.63 2.11 7.26
N THR A 4 13.52 1.78 6.34
CA THR A 4 13.73 0.43 5.84
C THR A 4 14.75 -0.30 6.72
N GLY A 5 14.58 -1.61 6.93
CA GLY A 5 15.43 -2.45 7.79
C GLY A 5 14.76 -3.79 8.07
N LYS A 6 15.29 -4.58 9.02
CA LYS A 6 14.71 -5.89 9.41
C LYS A 6 13.23 -5.75 9.85
N ALA A 7 12.89 -4.64 10.48
CA ALA A 7 11.52 -4.25 10.83
C ALA A 7 11.25 -2.84 10.28
N PRO A 8 10.55 -2.72 9.13
CA PRO A 8 10.24 -1.42 8.57
C PRO A 8 9.26 -0.65 9.44
N GLN A 9 9.40 0.67 9.47
CA GLN A 9 8.56 1.53 10.31
C GLN A 9 8.34 2.90 9.67
N ILE A 10 7.14 3.44 9.79
CA ILE A 10 6.84 4.83 9.44
C ILE A 10 7.15 5.68 10.66
N ARG A 11 8.13 6.59 10.54
CA ARG A 11 8.49 7.55 11.58
C ARG A 11 7.82 8.89 11.29
N LEU A 12 6.99 9.34 12.21
CA LEU A 12 6.34 10.65 12.17
C LEU A 12 6.92 11.54 13.26
N ARG A 13 7.07 12.81 12.95
CA ARG A 13 7.40 13.87 13.91
C ARG A 13 6.34 14.95 13.79
N SER A 14 5.84 15.41 14.93
CA SER A 14 4.93 16.53 14.99
C SER A 14 5.31 17.48 16.12
N SER A 15 5.21 18.78 15.86
CA SER A 15 5.49 19.83 16.84
C SER A 15 4.35 19.96 17.86
N LYS A 16 3.12 19.62 17.47
CA LYS A 16 1.96 19.54 18.35
C LYS A 16 1.60 18.09 18.60
N ARG A 17 0.99 17.80 19.76
CA ARG A 17 0.53 16.45 20.08
C ARG A 17 -0.84 16.20 19.43
N PRO A 18 -1.00 15.17 18.60
CA PRO A 18 -2.31 14.75 18.12
C PRO A 18 -3.13 14.13 19.26
N THR A 19 -4.46 14.16 19.14
CA THR A 19 -5.38 13.49 20.07
C THR A 19 -5.65 12.04 19.66
N HIS A 20 -5.62 11.76 18.35
CA HIS A 20 -5.81 10.43 17.79
C HIS A 20 -4.83 10.20 16.64
N MET A 21 -4.36 8.96 16.49
CA MET A 21 -3.58 8.54 15.32
C MET A 21 -4.05 7.18 14.85
N GLN A 22 -4.12 7.02 13.53
CA GLN A 22 -4.54 5.79 12.86
C GLN A 22 -3.47 5.38 11.84
N LEU A 23 -3.14 4.08 11.80
CA LEU A 23 -2.46 3.47 10.67
C LEU A 23 -3.53 2.98 9.70
N TRP A 24 -3.56 3.56 8.51
CA TRP A 24 -4.38 3.08 7.42
C TRP A 24 -3.59 2.08 6.58
N SER A 25 -4.13 0.88 6.40
CA SER A 25 -3.50 -0.20 5.64
C SER A 25 -4.43 -0.79 4.59
N ALA A 26 -3.89 -1.11 3.42
CA ALA A 26 -4.56 -1.92 2.40
C ALA A 26 -3.62 -3.05 1.95
N HIS A 27 -4.17 -4.21 1.58
CA HIS A 27 -3.39 -5.39 1.23
C HIS A 27 -3.94 -6.06 -0.04
N ASN A 28 -3.04 -6.39 -0.96
CA ASN A 28 -3.29 -7.26 -2.09
C ASN A 28 -2.28 -8.42 -2.02
N PRO A 29 -2.70 -9.66 -1.74
CA PRO A 29 -1.78 -10.81 -1.67
C PRO A 29 -1.43 -11.41 -3.04
N GLN A 30 -2.16 -11.05 -4.10
CA GLN A 30 -2.13 -11.79 -5.37
C GLN A 30 -0.85 -11.54 -6.18
N ALA A 31 -0.57 -10.27 -6.47
CA ALA A 31 0.57 -9.85 -7.26
C ALA A 31 0.89 -8.39 -6.95
N ARG A 32 2.11 -7.94 -7.26
CA ARG A 32 2.47 -6.51 -7.21
C ARG A 32 1.83 -5.73 -8.37
N ASP A 33 0.51 -5.86 -8.49
CA ASP A 33 -0.35 -5.29 -9.51
C ASP A 33 -1.38 -4.35 -8.88
N PHE A 34 -1.47 -3.14 -9.42
CA PHE A 34 -2.38 -2.10 -8.94
C PHE A 34 -3.65 -2.00 -9.77
N ARG A 35 -3.70 -2.75 -10.88
CA ARG A 35 -4.89 -2.83 -11.73
C ARG A 35 -5.94 -3.74 -11.09
N TYR A 36 -5.53 -4.72 -10.29
CA TYR A 36 -6.45 -5.53 -9.48
C TYR A 36 -6.91 -4.76 -8.25
N ALA A 37 -8.15 -4.27 -8.29
CA ALA A 37 -8.78 -3.50 -7.21
C ALA A 37 -9.90 -4.27 -6.47
N CYS A 38 -10.24 -5.49 -6.90
CA CYS A 38 -11.28 -6.29 -6.26
C CYS A 38 -10.93 -6.58 -4.80
N GLY A 39 -11.81 -6.15 -3.87
CA GLY A 39 -11.68 -6.46 -2.45
C GLY A 39 -10.58 -5.71 -1.70
N VAL A 40 -9.73 -4.93 -2.38
CA VAL A 40 -8.67 -4.15 -1.73
C VAL A 40 -9.27 -2.92 -1.08
N ARG A 41 -9.28 -2.88 0.25
CA ARG A 41 -9.84 -1.78 1.04
C ARG A 41 -8.84 -1.32 2.08
N TYR A 42 -8.87 -0.02 2.36
CA TYR A 42 -8.15 0.54 3.50
C TYR A 42 -8.91 0.25 4.79
N THR A 43 -8.19 -0.21 5.79
CA THR A 43 -8.66 -0.39 7.17
C THR A 43 -7.82 0.45 8.12
N ALA A 44 -8.46 1.03 9.13
CA ALA A 44 -7.79 1.85 10.14
C ALA A 44 -7.48 1.03 11.39
N THR A 45 -6.25 1.14 11.88
CA THR A 45 -5.80 0.56 13.16
C THR A 45 -5.29 1.66 14.09
N PRO A 46 -5.81 1.78 15.32
CA PRO A 46 -5.35 2.76 16.30
C PRO A 46 -3.87 2.65 16.61
N ILE A 47 -3.20 3.80 16.65
CA ILE A 47 -1.81 3.94 17.08
C ILE A 47 -1.80 4.54 18.49
N ALA A 48 -1.17 3.84 19.43
CA ALA A 48 -0.96 4.36 20.77
C ALA A 48 -0.03 5.59 20.75
N LEU A 49 -0.50 6.69 21.33
CA LEU A 49 0.25 7.94 21.43
C LEU A 49 1.19 7.90 22.64
N ALA A 50 2.46 7.56 22.40
CA ALA A 50 3.51 7.75 23.39
C ALA A 50 3.72 9.26 23.67
N GLY A 51 4.16 9.63 24.88
CA GLY A 51 4.32 11.03 25.30
C GLY A 51 5.41 11.85 24.57
N GLY A 52 6.06 11.29 23.54
CA GLY A 52 7.12 11.94 22.77
C GLY A 52 6.63 12.62 21.49
N SER A 53 7.44 13.52 20.93
CA SER A 53 7.17 14.21 19.65
C SER A 53 7.36 13.35 18.40
N THR A 54 7.83 12.11 18.59
CA THR A 54 8.13 11.17 17.51
C THR A 54 7.38 9.88 17.76
N VAL A 55 6.67 9.41 16.74
CA VAL A 55 5.97 8.12 16.75
C VAL A 55 6.57 7.24 15.67
N SER A 56 6.90 6.01 16.03
CA SER A 56 7.37 4.98 15.12
C SER A 56 6.31 3.90 15.00
N VAL A 57 5.75 3.76 13.80
CA VAL A 57 4.67 2.82 13.51
C VAL A 57 5.23 1.65 12.71
N PRO A 58 5.29 0.43 13.25
CA PRO A 58 5.79 -0.72 12.50
C PRO A 58 4.86 -1.05 11.34
N VAL A 59 5.44 -1.45 10.20
CA VAL A 59 4.73 -1.91 9.01
C VAL A 59 5.40 -3.16 8.46
N GLN A 60 4.67 -3.97 7.69
CA GLN A 60 5.18 -5.22 7.15
C GLN A 60 5.38 -5.10 5.63
N VAL A 61 6.51 -5.61 5.15
CA VAL A 61 6.74 -5.85 3.72
C VAL A 61 6.21 -7.25 3.42
N PRO A 62 5.14 -7.40 2.63
CA PRO A 62 4.61 -8.72 2.36
C PRO A 62 5.54 -9.51 1.42
N ASP A 63 5.53 -10.84 1.57
CA ASP A 63 6.31 -11.75 0.72
C ASP A 63 5.71 -11.86 -0.69
N ALA A 64 4.39 -11.79 -0.79
CA ALA A 64 3.63 -11.77 -2.04
C ALA A 64 2.73 -10.54 -2.10
N GLY A 65 2.52 -10.06 -3.32
CA GLY A 65 1.70 -8.90 -3.64
C GLY A 65 2.26 -7.59 -3.10
N TRP A 66 1.37 -6.79 -2.51
CA TRP A 66 1.72 -5.51 -1.94
C TRP A 66 0.83 -5.13 -0.75
N SER A 67 1.37 -4.26 0.10
CA SER A 67 0.60 -3.55 1.12
C SER A 67 0.87 -2.07 1.03
N ALA A 68 -0.18 -1.25 1.15
CA ALA A 68 -0.08 0.20 1.20
C ALA A 68 -0.37 0.68 2.61
N TYR A 69 0.42 1.64 3.08
CA TYR A 69 0.31 2.20 4.42
C TYR A 69 0.41 3.72 4.40
N PHE A 70 -0.42 4.40 5.16
CA PHE A 70 -0.21 5.79 5.55
C PHE A 70 -0.71 6.01 6.97
N VAL A 71 -0.25 7.08 7.61
CA VAL A 71 -0.68 7.44 8.96
C VAL A 71 -1.49 8.72 8.90
N GLU A 72 -2.59 8.72 9.62
CA GLU A 72 -3.46 9.87 9.84
C GLU A 72 -3.34 10.32 11.30
N ALA A 73 -3.26 11.63 11.53
CA ALA A 73 -3.21 12.24 12.84
C ALA A 73 -4.29 13.33 12.94
N ILE A 74 -5.07 13.28 14.01
CA ILE A 74 -6.14 14.23 14.31
C ILE A 74 -5.72 15.06 15.51
N TYR A 75 -5.90 16.38 15.44
CA TYR A 75 -5.49 17.33 16.47
C TYR A 75 -6.70 17.91 17.22
N ALA A 76 -6.44 18.53 18.38
CA ALA A 76 -7.49 19.06 19.24
C ALA A 76 -8.30 20.21 18.61
N ASP A 77 -7.72 20.91 17.64
CA ASP A 77 -8.38 21.96 16.84
C ASP A 77 -9.18 21.40 15.66
N GLY A 78 -9.28 20.08 15.53
CA GLY A 78 -9.96 19.40 14.42
C GLY A 78 -9.12 19.28 13.15
N PHE A 79 -7.87 19.78 13.14
CA PHE A 79 -6.99 19.59 11.99
C PHE A 79 -6.67 18.10 11.78
N VAL A 80 -6.65 17.67 10.52
CA VAL A 80 -6.28 16.31 10.10
C VAL A 80 -5.06 16.37 9.21
N ALA A 81 -4.00 15.65 9.58
CA ALA A 81 -2.77 15.54 8.81
C ALA A 81 -2.50 14.08 8.43
N THR A 82 -2.13 13.85 7.17
CA THR A 82 -1.78 12.52 6.67
C THR A 82 -0.33 12.48 6.20
N SER A 83 0.35 11.36 6.41
CA SER A 83 1.62 11.10 5.73
C SER A 83 1.42 10.80 4.25
N GLN A 84 2.51 10.83 3.46
CA GLN A 84 2.50 10.15 2.16
C GLN A 84 2.14 8.66 2.33
N THR A 85 1.58 8.07 1.27
CA THR A 85 1.35 6.62 1.20
C THR A 85 2.65 5.92 0.82
N TYR A 86 2.95 4.83 1.52
CA TYR A 86 4.06 3.93 1.23
C TYR A 86 3.52 2.60 0.73
N VAL A 87 3.92 2.19 -0.47
CA VAL A 87 3.58 0.86 -0.99
C VAL A 87 4.77 -0.06 -0.92
N LEU A 88 4.60 -1.16 -0.18
CA LEU A 88 5.64 -2.15 0.10
C LEU A 88 5.31 -3.47 -0.58
N GLY A 89 6.33 -4.15 -1.08
CA GLY A 89 6.24 -5.47 -1.69
C GLY A 89 7.57 -5.86 -2.32
N LYS A 90 7.89 -7.15 -2.34
CA LYS A 90 9.18 -7.66 -2.85
C LYS A 90 9.15 -8.00 -4.34
N GLN A 91 7.97 -8.32 -4.87
CA GLN A 91 7.83 -8.77 -6.25
C GLN A 91 8.09 -7.65 -7.27
N ARG A 92 8.46 -8.03 -8.49
CA ARG A 92 8.49 -7.10 -9.62
C ARG A 92 7.06 -6.83 -10.09
N TYR A 93 6.88 -5.72 -10.80
CA TYR A 93 5.60 -5.47 -11.46
C TYR A 93 5.32 -6.56 -12.49
N PRO A 94 4.09 -7.09 -12.54
CA PRO A 94 3.73 -8.11 -13.53
C PRO A 94 3.69 -7.50 -14.94
N SER A 95 4.10 -8.28 -15.93
CA SER A 95 4.03 -7.91 -17.35
C SER A 95 2.69 -8.27 -18.00
N GLN A 96 1.90 -9.13 -17.35
CA GLN A 96 0.59 -9.57 -17.83
C GLN A 96 -0.50 -9.04 -16.92
N ALA A 97 -1.73 -8.89 -17.45
CA ALA A 97 -2.89 -8.50 -16.65
C ALA A 97 -3.15 -9.48 -15.50
N PRO A 98 -3.67 -9.00 -14.36
CA PRO A 98 -4.09 -9.90 -13.30
C PRO A 98 -5.23 -10.80 -13.83
N PRO A 99 -5.31 -12.06 -13.37
CA PRO A 99 -6.42 -12.93 -13.75
C PRO A 99 -7.76 -12.27 -13.43
N THR A 100 -8.71 -12.35 -14.36
CA THR A 100 -10.08 -11.92 -14.12
C THR A 100 -10.85 -13.07 -13.47
N ASP A 101 -11.46 -12.83 -12.32
CA ASP A 101 -12.35 -13.76 -11.62
C ASP A 101 -13.83 -13.53 -12.00
N ASN A 102 -14.11 -12.80 -13.09
CA ASN A 102 -15.44 -12.32 -13.48
C ASN A 102 -16.16 -11.51 -12.39
N ALA A 103 -15.44 -11.02 -11.36
CA ALA A 103 -15.99 -10.08 -10.41
C ALA A 103 -16.20 -8.71 -11.07
N ALA A 104 -17.09 -7.90 -10.50
CA ALA A 104 -17.48 -6.60 -11.05
C ALA A 104 -16.30 -5.61 -11.23
N CYS A 105 -15.15 -5.82 -10.56
CA CYS A 105 -13.93 -5.04 -10.79
C CYS A 105 -12.87 -5.86 -11.53
N SER A 106 -13.19 -6.25 -12.77
CA SER A 106 -12.23 -6.85 -13.69
C SER A 106 -11.41 -5.79 -14.44
N THR A 107 -10.14 -6.05 -14.68
CA THR A 107 -9.33 -5.24 -15.59
C THR A 107 -9.66 -5.57 -17.04
N VAL A 108 -9.70 -4.56 -17.92
CA VAL A 108 -9.84 -4.78 -19.36
C VAL A 108 -8.62 -5.58 -19.87
N PRO A 109 -8.81 -6.58 -20.76
CA PRO A 109 -7.71 -7.32 -21.35
C PRO A 109 -6.67 -6.39 -21.98
N GLY A 110 -5.40 -6.58 -21.64
CA GLY A 110 -4.30 -5.87 -22.31
C GLY A 110 -4.15 -6.35 -23.75
N VAL A 111 -3.87 -5.44 -24.68
CA VAL A 111 -3.54 -5.80 -26.06
C VAL A 111 -2.26 -6.63 -26.03
N LEU A 112 -2.35 -7.92 -26.37
CA LEU A 112 -1.16 -8.74 -26.59
C LEU A 112 -0.39 -8.11 -27.75
N SER A 113 0.84 -7.67 -27.49
CA SER A 113 1.73 -7.25 -28.57
C SER A 113 2.03 -8.47 -29.44
N ASP A 114 1.70 -8.40 -30.73
CA ASP A 114 1.86 -9.45 -31.76
C ASP A 114 3.32 -9.89 -32.01
N ALA A 115 4.28 -9.50 -31.17
CA ALA A 115 5.68 -9.88 -31.31
C ALA A 115 5.90 -11.40 -31.23
N ALA A 116 5.05 -12.15 -30.52
CA ALA A 116 5.17 -13.61 -30.41
C ALA A 116 4.58 -14.39 -31.60
N ALA A 117 3.76 -13.76 -32.45
CA ALA A 117 3.10 -14.45 -33.57
C ALA A 117 3.94 -14.52 -34.86
N ARG A 118 5.10 -13.83 -34.89
CA ARG A 118 5.91 -13.68 -36.11
C ARG A 118 7.02 -14.71 -36.28
N GLU A 119 7.34 -15.50 -35.25
CA GLU A 119 8.43 -16.50 -35.27
C GLU A 119 8.00 -17.88 -35.82
N SER A 120 6.70 -18.12 -36.01
CA SER A 120 6.18 -19.38 -36.58
C SER A 120 5.98 -19.32 -38.12
N ARG A 121 6.45 -18.26 -38.78
CA ARG A 121 6.36 -18.07 -40.24
C ARG A 121 7.74 -17.76 -40.86
N ARG A 122 8.72 -18.60 -40.57
CA ARG A 122 9.96 -18.71 -41.35
C ARG A 122 10.39 -20.16 -41.48
#